data_AF-A0A368VJC2-F1
#
_entry.id   AF-A0A368VJC2-F1
#
_cell.length_a   1.000
_cell.length_b   1.000
_cell.length_c   1.000
_cell.angle_alpha   90.00
_cell.angle_beta   90.00
_cell.angle_gamma   90.00
#
_symmetry.space_group_name_H-M   'P 1'
#
loop_
_entity.id
_entity.type
_entity.pdbx_description
1 polymer ?
#
loop_
_entity_poly.entity_id
_entity_poly.type
_entity_poly.pdbx_seq_one_letter_code
_entity_poly.pdbx_strand_id
1 'polypeptide(L)'
;MFPINRRDIKLQTKLPTAKADQANANPILYDQWKLKMWNIMDQLQKESVYNLGHWTIFHDRWLANLTASKVTTTYNYGDIVMVDLGATNFGSELQFEHPCIVLVNDFTSVLVIPCTSVKPHKKKYPDELDGLVTDGFRNPTRIRLHGIRWVDKKRITQKVSVITNKVLMKSIDEYIIGQFPTYHAQLLDMHHEMALIEYELLQRKAEIEDLKMKLELVEDYERLFMKLQKMAGAEVLAEAAAAVGITLPK
;
A
#
# COMPACT_ATOMS: atom_id res chain seq x y z
N MET A 1 -23.79 34.60 12.13
CA MET A 1 -22.56 33.96 12.65
C MET A 1 -21.67 35.08 13.20
N PHE A 2 -21.31 35.02 14.48
CA PHE A 2 -20.48 36.01 15.15
C PHE A 2 -19.10 36.10 14.49
N PRO A 3 -18.57 37.32 14.26
CA PRO A 3 -17.23 37.50 13.72
C PRO A 3 -16.18 37.09 14.78
N ILE A 4 -15.14 36.37 14.34
CA ILE A 4 -14.03 35.94 15.22
C ILE A 4 -12.79 36.75 14.89
N ASN A 5 -12.23 37.46 15.87
CA ASN A 5 -11.00 38.21 15.70
C ASN A 5 -9.78 37.28 15.77
N ARG A 6 -9.43 36.70 14.62
CA ARG A 6 -8.27 35.79 14.48
C ARG A 6 -6.94 36.47 14.76
N ARG A 7 -6.83 37.80 14.60
CA ARG A 7 -5.59 38.54 14.85
C ARG A 7 -5.28 38.55 16.34
N ASP A 8 -6.25 38.92 17.15
CA ASP A 8 -6.07 39.02 18.61
C ASP A 8 -5.78 37.65 19.22
N ILE A 9 -6.51 36.61 18.78
CA ILE A 9 -6.25 35.22 19.20
C ILE A 9 -4.79 34.84 18.92
N LYS A 10 -4.27 35.14 17.73
CA LYS A 10 -2.87 34.83 17.36
C LYS A 10 -1.84 35.60 18.17
N LEU A 11 -2.17 36.80 18.65
CA LEU A 11 -1.28 37.56 19.53
C LEU A 11 -1.24 36.91 20.92
N GLN A 12 -2.40 36.53 21.47
CA GLN A 12 -2.51 35.88 22.77
C GLN A 12 -1.79 34.52 22.82
N THR A 13 -1.88 33.71 21.76
CA THR A 13 -1.21 32.39 21.71
C THR A 13 0.31 32.46 21.57
N LYS A 14 0.86 33.65 21.27
CA LYS A 14 2.31 33.88 21.17
C LYS A 14 2.94 34.44 22.45
N LEU A 15 2.13 34.72 23.47
CA LEU A 15 2.66 35.18 24.75
C LEU A 15 3.50 34.08 25.41
N PRO A 16 4.56 34.43 26.17
CA PRO A 16 5.43 33.44 26.81
C PRO A 16 4.70 32.48 27.76
N THR A 17 3.66 32.96 28.44
CA THR A 17 2.88 32.20 29.42
C THR A 17 1.75 31.37 28.80
N ALA A 18 1.50 31.50 27.49
CA ALA A 18 0.32 30.95 26.82
C ALA A 18 0.19 29.41 26.91
N LYS A 19 1.30 28.69 27.13
CA LYS A 19 1.30 27.23 27.31
C LYS A 19 0.94 26.78 28.74
N ALA A 20 1.09 27.66 29.73
CA ALA A 20 0.90 27.36 31.15
C ALA A 20 -0.40 27.94 31.68
N ASP A 21 -0.81 29.12 31.19
CA ASP A 21 -2.01 29.81 31.65
C ASP A 21 -3.28 29.03 31.31
N GLN A 22 -4.23 29.01 32.25
CA GLN A 22 -5.55 28.45 31.99
C GLN A 22 -6.32 29.33 31.00
N ALA A 23 -7.09 28.71 30.10
CA ALA A 23 -7.80 29.43 29.04
C ALA A 23 -8.81 30.47 29.56
N ASN A 24 -9.43 30.22 30.72
CA ASN A 24 -10.38 31.14 31.37
C ASN A 24 -9.70 32.38 32.00
N ALA A 25 -8.39 32.36 32.22
CA ALA A 25 -7.63 33.50 32.73
C ALA A 25 -7.35 34.55 31.63
N ASN A 26 -7.51 34.19 30.35
CA ASN A 26 -7.34 35.10 29.23
C ASN A 26 -8.72 35.56 28.70
N PRO A 27 -9.23 36.75 29.11
CA PRO A 27 -10.59 37.17 28.76
C PRO A 27 -10.78 37.34 27.24
N ILE A 28 -9.76 37.83 26.54
CA ILE A 28 -9.79 38.04 25.09
C ILE A 28 -10.00 36.70 24.37
N LEU A 29 -9.19 35.69 24.71
CA LEU A 29 -9.31 34.36 24.10
C LEU A 29 -10.63 33.68 24.49
N TYR A 30 -11.00 33.77 25.77
CA TYR A 30 -12.17 33.09 26.31
C TYR A 30 -13.47 33.59 25.70
N ASP A 31 -13.63 34.90 25.52
CA ASP A 31 -14.83 35.46 24.91
C ASP A 31 -14.92 35.15 23.41
N GLN A 32 -13.80 35.17 22.68
CA GLN A 32 -13.76 34.72 21.29
C GLN A 32 -14.11 33.23 21.15
N TRP A 33 -13.67 32.39 22.10
CA TRP A 33 -14.02 30.97 22.14
C TRP A 33 -15.53 30.77 22.34
N LYS A 34 -16.16 31.49 23.28
CA LYS A 34 -17.62 31.45 23.48
C LYS A 34 -18.36 31.77 22.18
N LEU A 35 -18.04 32.90 21.54
CA LEU A 35 -18.67 33.30 20.28
C LEU A 35 -18.53 32.22 19.20
N LYS A 36 -17.37 31.56 19.13
CA LYS A 36 -17.15 30.45 18.20
C LYS A 36 -17.99 29.22 18.56
N MET A 37 -18.13 28.88 19.83
CA MET A 37 -18.99 27.78 20.28
C MET A 37 -20.46 28.03 19.94
N TRP A 38 -20.94 29.26 20.10
CA TRP A 38 -22.29 29.66 19.65
C TRP A 38 -22.46 29.46 18.14
N ASN A 39 -21.49 29.89 17.34
CA ASN A 39 -21.50 29.66 15.89
C ASN A 39 -21.55 28.17 15.51
N ILE A 40 -20.87 27.30 16.29
CA ILE A 40 -20.90 25.85 16.08
C ILE A 40 -22.28 25.32 16.44
N MET A 41 -22.83 25.72 17.59
CA MET A 41 -24.16 25.31 18.03
C MET A 41 -25.24 25.67 17.00
N ASP A 42 -25.26 26.92 16.50
CA ASP A 42 -26.19 27.39 15.47
C ASP A 42 -26.10 26.57 14.17
N GLN A 43 -24.91 26.07 13.84
CA GLN A 43 -24.71 25.24 12.65
C GLN A 43 -25.17 23.81 12.89
N LEU A 44 -24.79 23.22 14.02
CA LEU A 44 -25.13 21.83 14.36
C LEU A 44 -26.62 21.61 14.56
N GLN A 45 -27.37 22.63 14.98
CA GLN A 45 -28.83 22.56 15.06
C GLN A 45 -29.52 22.38 13.70
N LYS A 46 -28.82 22.69 12.60
CA LYS A 46 -29.34 22.54 11.24
C LYS A 46 -28.92 21.21 10.59
N GLU A 47 -28.02 20.48 11.23
CA GLU A 47 -27.54 19.20 10.74
C GLU A 47 -28.60 18.10 10.90
N SER A 48 -28.42 17.01 10.17
CA SER A 48 -29.26 15.82 10.34
C SER A 48 -29.11 15.19 11.72
N VAL A 49 -30.13 14.45 12.18
CA VAL A 49 -30.06 13.67 13.43
C VAL A 49 -28.85 12.74 13.45
N TYR A 50 -28.52 12.15 12.30
CA TYR A 50 -27.35 11.31 12.12
C TYR A 50 -26.04 12.07 12.42
N ASN A 51 -25.84 13.21 11.75
CA ASN A 51 -24.62 14.03 11.93
C ASN A 51 -24.52 14.57 13.35
N LEU A 52 -25.60 15.09 13.92
CA LEU A 52 -25.61 15.64 15.28
C LEU A 52 -25.34 14.55 16.33
N GLY A 53 -25.95 13.38 16.18
CA GLY A 53 -25.74 12.23 17.06
C GLY A 53 -24.28 11.77 17.05
N HIS A 54 -23.71 11.54 15.88
CA HIS A 54 -22.31 11.14 15.77
C HIS A 54 -21.33 12.24 16.22
N TRP A 55 -21.63 13.52 15.97
CA TRP A 55 -20.85 14.63 16.47
C TRP A 55 -20.82 14.65 18.01
N THR A 56 -21.96 14.39 18.64
CA THR A 56 -22.09 14.33 20.10
C THR A 56 -21.28 13.17 20.67
N ILE A 57 -21.43 11.96 20.10
CA ILE A 57 -20.67 10.77 20.51
C ILE A 57 -19.16 11.01 20.37
N PHE A 58 -18.72 11.62 19.26
CA PHE A 58 -17.31 11.92 19.04
C PHE A 58 -16.74 12.84 20.13
N HIS A 59 -17.44 13.92 20.47
CA HIS A 59 -16.97 14.86 21.49
C HIS A 59 -16.99 14.27 22.90
N ASP A 60 -18.00 13.47 23.23
CA ASP A 60 -18.05 12.74 24.51
C ASP A 60 -16.83 11.80 24.65
N ARG A 61 -16.56 11.00 23.62
CA ARG A 61 -15.38 10.12 23.59
C ARG A 61 -14.07 10.89 23.61
N TRP A 62 -13.97 12.01 22.90
CA TRP A 62 -12.77 12.83 22.91
C TRP A 62 -12.48 13.36 24.32
N LEU A 63 -13.50 13.89 25.01
CA LEU A 63 -13.37 14.35 26.40
C LEU A 63 -12.95 13.23 27.34
N ALA A 64 -13.59 12.06 27.25
CA ALA A 64 -13.22 10.88 28.04
C ALA A 64 -11.77 10.44 27.81
N ASN A 65 -11.22 10.67 26.61
CA ASN A 65 -9.87 10.27 26.24
C ASN A 65 -8.76 11.27 26.61
N LEU A 66 -9.11 12.50 27.04
CA LEU A 66 -8.13 13.50 27.48
C LEU A 66 -7.30 13.01 28.69
N THR A 67 -7.93 12.25 29.58
CA THR A 67 -7.29 11.70 30.79
C THR A 67 -7.07 10.19 30.74
N ALA A 68 -7.58 9.51 29.71
CA ALA A 68 -7.43 8.07 29.57
C ALA A 68 -5.95 7.66 29.41
N SER A 69 -5.60 6.48 29.92
CA SER A 69 -4.29 5.88 29.72
C SER A 69 -4.02 5.58 28.25
N LYS A 70 -2.74 5.40 27.90
CA LYS A 70 -2.34 5.05 26.54
C LYS A 70 -2.84 3.64 26.20
N VAL A 71 -3.32 3.45 24.97
CA VAL A 71 -3.70 2.14 24.45
C VAL A 71 -2.53 1.59 23.64
N THR A 72 -2.05 0.40 24.02
CA THR A 72 -0.87 -0.24 23.40
C THR A 72 -1.22 -1.57 22.72
N THR A 73 -2.50 -1.86 22.51
CA THR A 73 -2.99 -3.06 21.83
C THR A 73 -2.27 -3.26 20.50
N THR A 74 -1.78 -4.47 20.24
CA THR A 74 -1.11 -4.81 18.98
C THR A 74 -2.13 -5.17 17.91
N TYR A 75 -2.00 -4.55 16.75
CA TYR A 75 -2.78 -4.88 15.55
C TYR A 75 -1.87 -5.43 14.46
N ASN A 76 -2.40 -6.35 13.67
CA ASN A 76 -1.66 -6.98 12.59
C ASN A 76 -1.99 -6.33 11.24
N TYR A 77 -1.06 -6.44 10.30
CA TYR A 77 -1.30 -6.08 8.91
C TYR A 77 -2.52 -6.81 8.34
N GLY A 78 -3.46 -6.06 7.76
CA GLY A 78 -4.72 -6.58 7.23
C GLY A 78 -5.85 -6.74 8.27
N ASP A 79 -5.64 -6.42 9.55
CA ASP A 79 -6.73 -6.37 10.53
C ASP A 79 -7.77 -5.32 10.10
N ILE A 80 -9.05 -5.67 10.18
CA ILE A 80 -10.18 -4.75 9.99
C ILE A 80 -10.65 -4.29 11.37
N VAL A 81 -10.59 -2.98 11.60
CA VAL A 81 -10.98 -2.33 12.86
C VAL A 81 -11.95 -1.21 12.58
N MET A 82 -12.91 -0.97 13.48
CA MET A 82 -13.71 0.25 13.41
C MET A 82 -12.96 1.38 14.10
N VAL A 83 -12.89 2.52 13.43
CA VAL A 83 -12.14 3.69 13.89
C VAL A 83 -13.04 4.91 13.81
N ASP A 84 -13.03 5.70 14.87
CA ASP A 84 -13.63 7.02 14.86
C ASP A 84 -12.70 8.03 14.17
N LEU A 85 -13.08 8.35 12.95
CA LEU A 85 -12.36 9.22 12.04
C LEU A 85 -12.54 10.71 12.38
N GLY A 86 -13.35 11.08 13.37
CA GLY A 86 -13.55 12.45 13.81
C GLY A 86 -14.79 13.12 13.22
N ALA A 87 -15.30 14.14 13.91
CA ALA A 87 -16.50 14.87 13.51
C ALA A 87 -16.24 16.26 12.93
N THR A 88 -14.98 16.69 12.84
CA THR A 88 -14.58 18.06 12.43
C THR A 88 -13.53 18.03 11.33
N ASN A 89 -13.67 17.10 10.40
CA ASN A 89 -12.73 16.88 9.30
C ASN A 89 -13.04 17.84 8.13
N PHE A 90 -12.04 18.16 7.32
CA PHE A 90 -12.20 19.16 6.26
C PHE A 90 -12.55 18.53 4.91
N GLY A 91 -13.48 19.17 4.19
CA GLY A 91 -13.79 18.81 2.80
C GLY A 91 -14.29 17.37 2.64
N SER A 92 -13.59 16.58 1.82
CA SER A 92 -13.97 15.21 1.45
C SER A 92 -13.39 14.13 2.37
N GLU A 93 -12.77 14.52 3.48
CA GLU A 93 -12.28 13.60 4.49
C GLU A 93 -13.44 12.82 5.14
N LEU A 94 -13.23 11.52 5.35
CA LEU A 94 -14.23 10.68 6.02
C LEU A 94 -14.40 11.09 7.48
N GLN A 95 -15.64 11.07 7.95
CA GLN A 95 -16.06 11.50 9.29
C GLN A 95 -16.72 10.35 10.03
N PHE A 96 -16.68 10.38 11.36
CA PHE A 96 -17.33 9.40 12.24
C PHE A 96 -16.74 7.99 12.16
N GLU A 97 -17.47 7.01 12.68
CA GLU A 97 -16.99 5.64 12.81
C GLU A 97 -17.04 4.89 11.47
N HIS A 98 -15.89 4.41 11.02
CA HIS A 98 -15.74 3.67 9.78
C HIS A 98 -14.91 2.41 9.96
N PRO A 99 -15.21 1.32 9.21
CA PRO A 99 -14.28 0.20 9.09
C PRO A 99 -13.00 0.70 8.43
N CYS A 100 -11.86 0.28 8.95
CA CYS A 100 -10.55 0.61 8.44
C CYS A 100 -9.65 -0.62 8.43
N ILE A 101 -8.76 -0.70 7.44
CA ILE A 101 -7.74 -1.74 7.32
C ILE A 101 -6.45 -1.25 7.97
N VAL A 102 -5.87 -2.04 8.86
CA VAL A 102 -4.57 -1.75 9.46
C VAL A 102 -3.46 -2.10 8.49
N LEU A 103 -2.59 -1.13 8.22
CA LEU A 103 -1.37 -1.30 7.41
C LEU A 103 -0.13 -1.40 8.29
N VAL A 104 -0.02 -0.54 9.29
CA VAL A 104 1.17 -0.50 10.16
C VAL A 104 0.71 -0.32 11.59
N ASN A 105 1.34 -1.04 12.50
CA ASN A 105 1.12 -0.90 13.93
C ASN A 105 2.38 -0.33 14.60
N ASP A 106 2.23 0.84 15.19
CA ASP A 106 3.21 1.47 16.06
C ASP A 106 2.80 1.29 17.53
N PHE A 107 3.52 1.86 18.50
CA PHE A 107 3.28 1.69 19.93
C PHE A 107 1.89 2.20 20.35
N THR A 108 1.56 3.46 20.04
CA THR A 108 0.27 4.11 20.39
C THR A 108 -0.61 4.43 19.19
N SER A 109 -0.10 4.25 17.98
CA SER A 109 -0.79 4.62 16.74
C SER A 109 -0.79 3.49 15.74
N VAL A 110 -1.71 3.55 14.79
CA VAL A 110 -1.80 2.63 13.66
C VAL A 110 -2.00 3.44 12.37
N LEU A 111 -1.38 2.99 11.29
CA LEU A 111 -1.65 3.49 9.95
C LEU A 111 -2.82 2.70 9.40
N VAL A 112 -3.88 3.41 9.00
CA VAL A 112 -5.12 2.77 8.55
C VAL A 112 -5.60 3.29 7.22
N ILE A 113 -6.25 2.42 6.45
CA ILE A 113 -7.02 2.78 5.26
C ILE A 113 -8.49 2.81 5.61
N PRO A 114 -9.18 3.95 5.50
CA PRO A 114 -10.59 4.02 5.82
C PRO A 114 -11.45 3.41 4.71
N CYS A 115 -12.58 2.85 5.11
CA CYS A 115 -13.50 2.18 4.22
C CYS A 115 -14.95 2.66 4.45
N THR A 116 -15.76 2.59 3.40
CA THR A 116 -17.15 3.08 3.42
C THR A 116 -18.13 2.02 2.96
N SER A 117 -19.21 1.86 3.70
CA SER A 117 -20.33 0.98 3.37
C SER A 117 -21.19 1.62 2.28
N VAL A 118 -20.72 1.62 1.03
CA VAL A 118 -21.46 2.17 -0.12
C VAL A 118 -21.73 1.05 -1.10
N LYS A 119 -22.98 0.95 -1.59
CA LYS A 119 -23.31 0.10 -2.74
C LYS A 119 -22.40 0.53 -3.90
N PRO A 120 -21.73 -0.39 -4.60
CA PRO A 120 -20.82 0.00 -5.68
C PRO A 120 -21.57 0.86 -6.71
N HIS A 121 -21.32 2.17 -6.68
CA HIS A 121 -21.82 3.09 -7.70
C HIS A 121 -21.11 2.76 -9.01
N LYS A 122 -21.80 2.99 -10.14
CA LYS A 122 -21.25 2.78 -11.50
C LYS A 122 -19.97 3.57 -11.77
N LYS A 123 -19.71 4.65 -11.03
CA LYS A 123 -18.44 5.41 -11.10
C LYS A 123 -17.54 5.02 -9.93
N LYS A 124 -16.46 4.35 -10.27
CA LYS A 124 -15.34 3.98 -9.39
C LYS A 124 -14.25 5.04 -9.56
N TYR A 125 -13.79 5.65 -8.48
CA TYR A 125 -12.60 6.48 -8.56
C TYR A 125 -11.35 5.58 -8.68
N PRO A 126 -10.29 6.02 -9.38
CA PRO A 126 -9.11 5.17 -9.63
C PRO A 126 -8.40 4.70 -8.35
N ASP A 127 -8.54 5.46 -7.28
CA ASP A 127 -7.95 5.27 -5.95
C ASP A 127 -8.90 4.58 -4.97
N GLU A 128 -9.94 3.91 -5.49
CA GLU A 128 -10.88 3.14 -4.69
C GLU A 128 -10.84 1.66 -5.10
N LEU A 129 -10.82 0.77 -4.11
CA LEU A 129 -10.96 -0.68 -4.31
C LEU A 129 -12.27 -1.18 -3.72
N ASP A 130 -12.81 -2.25 -4.29
CA ASP A 130 -14.02 -2.88 -3.80
C ASP A 130 -13.61 -4.04 -2.87
N GLY A 131 -14.12 -4.02 -1.64
CA GLY A 131 -13.99 -5.09 -0.66
C GLY A 131 -15.30 -5.86 -0.56
N LEU A 132 -15.22 -7.18 -0.68
CA LEU A 132 -16.36 -8.09 -0.61
C LEU A 132 -16.50 -8.68 0.79
N VAL A 133 -17.66 -9.29 1.05
CA VAL A 133 -17.89 -10.02 2.32
C VAL A 133 -16.91 -11.20 2.46
N THR A 134 -16.54 -11.82 1.34
CA THR A 134 -15.53 -12.90 1.27
C THR A 134 -14.14 -12.43 1.68
N ASP A 135 -13.85 -11.14 1.57
CA ASP A 135 -12.57 -10.54 1.98
C ASP A 135 -12.55 -10.22 3.49
N GLY A 136 -13.61 -10.54 4.23
CA GLY A 136 -13.71 -10.35 5.69
C GLY A 136 -14.56 -9.15 6.11
N PHE A 137 -15.09 -8.34 5.18
CA PHE A 137 -15.99 -7.24 5.52
C PHE A 137 -17.39 -7.73 5.90
N ARG A 138 -18.10 -6.99 6.76
CA ARG A 138 -19.50 -7.33 7.11
C ARG A 138 -20.46 -7.09 5.94
N ASN A 139 -20.18 -6.08 5.13
CA ASN A 139 -20.96 -5.68 3.97
C ASN A 139 -20.01 -5.40 2.79
N PRO A 140 -20.50 -5.44 1.53
CA PRO A 140 -19.76 -4.87 0.41
C PRO A 140 -19.33 -3.44 0.74
N THR A 141 -18.03 -3.20 0.68
CA THR A 141 -17.38 -2.02 1.24
C THR A 141 -16.44 -1.43 0.19
N ARG A 142 -16.29 -0.12 0.20
CA ARG A 142 -15.30 0.56 -0.64
C ARG A 142 -14.12 1.01 0.18
N ILE A 143 -12.92 0.63 -0.25
CA ILE A 143 -11.64 0.95 0.38
C ILE A 143 -11.13 2.22 -0.30
N ARG A 144 -10.90 3.29 0.47
CA ARG A 144 -10.50 4.60 -0.07
C ARG A 144 -9.00 4.83 0.15
N LEU A 145 -8.20 4.57 -0.88
CA LEU A 145 -6.73 4.55 -0.76
C LEU A 145 -6.11 5.94 -0.59
N HIS A 146 -6.76 7.01 -1.05
CA HIS A 146 -6.33 8.39 -0.74
C HIS A 146 -6.53 8.77 0.72
N GLY A 147 -7.37 8.05 1.46
CA GLY A 147 -7.73 8.37 2.85
C GLY A 147 -6.77 7.83 3.89
N ILE A 148 -5.63 7.25 3.47
CA ILE A 148 -4.66 6.63 4.36
C ILE A 148 -4.14 7.64 5.36
N ARG A 149 -4.19 7.29 6.66
CA ARG A 149 -3.68 8.17 7.72
C ARG A 149 -3.34 7.43 9.00
N TRP A 150 -2.47 8.05 9.79
CA TRP A 150 -2.18 7.64 11.14
C TRP A 150 -3.32 8.03 12.08
N VAL A 151 -3.73 7.09 12.92
CA VAL A 151 -4.71 7.31 13.98
C VAL A 151 -4.16 6.80 15.31
N ASP A 152 -4.49 7.50 16.39
CA ASP A 152 -4.21 7.02 17.75
C ASP A 152 -5.10 5.80 18.04
N LYS A 153 -4.56 4.78 18.72
CA LYS A 153 -5.28 3.55 19.06
C LYS A 153 -6.52 3.79 19.93
N LYS A 154 -6.61 4.90 20.66
CA LYS A 154 -7.83 5.33 21.37
C LYS A 154 -9.02 5.60 20.46
N ARG A 155 -8.78 5.87 19.16
CA ARG A 155 -9.84 6.06 18.16
C ARG A 155 -10.47 4.74 17.73
N ILE A 156 -9.79 3.62 17.94
CA ILE A 156 -10.29 2.29 17.60
C ILE A 156 -11.38 1.91 18.60
N THR A 157 -12.57 1.62 18.10
CA THR A 157 -13.73 1.21 18.93
C THR A 157 -13.81 -0.29 19.09
N GLN A 158 -13.55 -1.03 18.01
CA GLN A 158 -13.70 -2.49 17.98
C GLN A 158 -12.81 -3.11 16.89
N LYS A 159 -12.31 -4.31 17.17
CA LYS A 159 -11.75 -5.19 16.13
C LYS A 159 -12.90 -5.96 15.47
N VAL A 160 -12.91 -5.99 14.14
CA VAL A 160 -14.01 -6.58 13.36
C VAL A 160 -13.62 -7.95 12.82
N SER A 161 -12.55 -8.00 12.03
CA SER A 161 -12.14 -9.18 11.26
C SER A 161 -10.73 -8.97 10.70
N VAL A 162 -10.30 -9.79 9.74
CA VAL A 162 -9.01 -9.69 9.06
C VAL A 162 -9.24 -9.92 7.58
N ILE A 163 -8.46 -9.24 6.72
CA ILE A 163 -8.49 -9.50 5.29
C ILE A 163 -7.91 -10.87 4.98
N THR A 164 -8.74 -11.72 4.38
CA THR A 164 -8.37 -13.08 3.96
C THR A 164 -7.76 -13.10 2.56
N ASN A 165 -8.12 -12.15 1.71
CA ASN A 165 -7.73 -12.09 0.32
C ASN A 165 -6.37 -11.41 0.14
N LYS A 166 -5.33 -12.22 -0.12
CA LYS A 166 -3.96 -11.74 -0.35
C LYS A 166 -3.83 -10.88 -1.62
N VAL A 167 -4.65 -11.11 -2.64
CA VAL A 167 -4.62 -10.32 -3.88
C VAL A 167 -5.05 -8.89 -3.61
N LEU A 168 -6.10 -8.72 -2.79
CA LEU A 168 -6.58 -7.41 -2.38
C LEU A 168 -5.50 -6.63 -1.61
N MET A 169 -4.83 -7.27 -0.64
CA MET A 169 -3.72 -6.63 0.08
C MET A 169 -2.56 -6.24 -0.85
N LYS A 170 -2.23 -7.11 -1.82
CA LYS A 170 -1.22 -6.78 -2.83
C LYS A 170 -1.60 -5.56 -3.68
N SER A 171 -2.85 -5.46 -4.13
CA SER A 171 -3.33 -4.27 -4.87
C SER A 171 -3.25 -2.99 -4.05
N ILE A 172 -3.48 -3.08 -2.74
CA ILE A 172 -3.31 -1.96 -1.82
C ILE A 172 -1.82 -1.54 -1.77
N ASP A 173 -0.92 -2.50 -1.56
CA ASP A 173 0.52 -2.22 -1.49
C ASP A 173 1.05 -1.62 -2.81
N GLU A 174 0.65 -2.17 -3.95
CA GLU A 174 1.01 -1.68 -5.28
C GLU A 174 0.57 -0.22 -5.47
N TYR A 175 -0.64 0.14 -5.04
CA TYR A 175 -1.11 1.52 -5.09
C TYR A 175 -0.25 2.44 -4.21
N ILE A 176 0.03 2.04 -2.97
CA ILE A 176 0.80 2.83 -2.00
C ILE A 176 2.21 3.08 -2.53
N ILE A 177 2.88 2.02 -3.00
CA ILE A 177 4.22 2.09 -3.58
C ILE A 177 4.21 3.00 -4.81
N GLY A 178 3.19 2.88 -5.66
CA GLY A 178 3.00 3.69 -6.85
C GLY A 178 2.82 5.20 -6.58
N GLN A 179 2.50 5.61 -5.35
CA GLN A 179 2.43 7.04 -5.00
C GLN A 179 3.81 7.68 -4.82
N PHE A 180 4.89 6.89 -4.67
CA PHE A 180 6.23 7.41 -4.43
C PHE A 180 7.03 7.51 -5.74
N PRO A 181 7.39 8.72 -6.20
CA PRO A 181 8.09 8.90 -7.48
C PRO A 181 9.42 8.12 -7.55
N THR A 182 10.12 8.00 -6.43
CA THR A 182 11.38 7.25 -6.35
C THR A 182 11.20 5.77 -6.65
N TYR A 183 10.11 5.18 -6.15
CA TYR A 183 9.79 3.79 -6.44
C TYR A 183 9.39 3.58 -7.89
N HIS A 184 8.72 4.56 -8.51
CA HIS A 184 8.42 4.51 -9.92
C HIS A 184 9.69 4.49 -10.78
N ALA A 185 10.68 5.33 -10.45
CA ALA A 185 11.97 5.33 -11.12
C ALA A 185 12.70 3.99 -10.95
N GLN A 186 12.76 3.46 -9.73
CA GLN A 186 13.38 2.16 -9.46
C GLN A 186 12.67 1.01 -10.19
N LEU A 187 11.33 1.03 -10.27
CA LEU A 187 10.56 0.04 -11.02
C LEU A 187 10.84 0.10 -12.51
N LEU A 188 10.99 1.30 -13.09
CA LEU A 188 11.38 1.46 -14.49
C LEU A 188 12.79 0.90 -14.74
N ASP A 189 13.75 1.20 -13.87
CA ASP A 189 15.11 0.67 -13.94
C ASP A 189 15.11 -0.86 -13.86
N MET A 190 14.38 -1.42 -12.89
CA MET A 190 14.23 -2.87 -12.75
C MET A 190 13.57 -3.52 -13.97
N HIS A 191 12.53 -2.91 -14.55
CA HIS A 191 11.91 -3.44 -15.76
C HIS A 191 12.87 -3.38 -16.96
N HIS A 192 13.71 -2.35 -17.04
CA HIS A 192 14.74 -2.26 -18.07
C HIS A 192 15.78 -3.38 -17.91
N GLU A 193 16.27 -3.61 -16.69
CA GLU A 193 17.19 -4.70 -16.38
C GLU A 193 16.56 -6.07 -16.70
N MET A 194 15.30 -6.30 -16.34
CA MET A 194 14.58 -7.53 -16.69
C MET A 194 14.51 -7.76 -18.20
N ALA A 195 14.21 -6.72 -18.98
CA ALA A 195 14.16 -6.82 -20.44
C ALA A 195 15.53 -7.15 -21.05
N LEU A 196 16.61 -6.59 -20.51
CA LEU A 196 17.98 -6.92 -20.93
C LEU A 196 18.33 -8.38 -20.63
N ILE A 197 17.99 -8.85 -19.41
CA ILE A 197 18.22 -10.23 -19.01
C ILE A 197 17.41 -11.19 -19.89
N GLU A 198 16.14 -10.90 -20.18
CA GLU A 198 15.30 -11.72 -21.06
C GLU A 198 15.87 -11.82 -22.47
N TYR A 199 16.40 -10.70 -23.00
CA TYR A 199 17.09 -10.68 -24.29
C TYR A 199 18.35 -11.55 -24.30
N GLU A 200 19.19 -11.44 -23.26
CA GLU A 200 20.40 -12.28 -23.14
C GLU A 200 20.02 -13.76 -23.02
N LEU A 201 18.98 -14.08 -22.26
CA LEU A 201 18.47 -15.45 -22.10
C LEU A 201 18.00 -16.03 -23.44
N LEU A 202 17.37 -15.20 -24.29
CA LEU A 202 16.98 -15.59 -25.65
C LEU A 202 18.22 -15.89 -26.52
N GLN A 203 19.25 -15.02 -26.47
CA GLN A 203 20.49 -15.24 -27.23
C GLN A 203 21.20 -16.52 -26.79
N ARG A 204 21.33 -16.75 -25.48
CA ARG A 204 21.95 -17.96 -24.93
C ARG A 204 21.18 -19.22 -25.31
N LYS A 205 19.84 -19.17 -25.34
CA LYS A 205 19.01 -20.29 -25.81
C LYS A 205 19.28 -20.63 -27.28
N ALA A 206 19.37 -19.62 -28.15
CA ALA A 206 19.70 -19.81 -29.56
C ALA A 206 21.13 -20.39 -29.74
N GLU A 207 22.10 -19.91 -28.96
CA GLU A 207 23.47 -20.43 -28.96
C GLU A 207 23.52 -21.90 -28.52
N ILE A 208 22.76 -22.27 -27.49
CA ILE A 208 22.63 -23.66 -27.04
C ILE A 208 22.00 -24.54 -28.14
N GLU A 209 20.99 -24.05 -28.86
CA GLU A 209 20.38 -24.79 -29.97
C GLU A 209 21.36 -25.00 -31.14
N ASP A 210 22.11 -23.97 -31.53
CA ASP A 210 23.15 -24.08 -32.56
C ASP A 210 24.27 -25.05 -32.16
N LEU A 211 24.73 -24.98 -30.91
CA LEU A 211 25.73 -25.91 -30.39
C LEU A 211 25.20 -27.35 -30.33
N LYS A 212 23.92 -27.55 -30.02
CA LYS A 212 23.30 -28.88 -30.08
C LYS A 212 23.25 -29.43 -31.50
N MET A 213 22.89 -28.62 -32.50
CA MET A 213 22.92 -29.04 -33.91
C MET A 213 24.34 -29.42 -34.35
N LYS A 214 25.35 -28.63 -33.96
CA LYS A 214 26.75 -28.94 -34.25
C LYS A 214 27.20 -30.25 -33.58
N LEU A 215 26.76 -30.49 -32.35
CA LEU A 215 27.07 -31.71 -31.62
C LEU A 215 26.47 -32.94 -32.31
N GLU A 216 25.18 -32.89 -32.71
CA GLU A 216 24.55 -33.97 -33.48
C GLU A 216 25.30 -34.26 -34.79
N LEU A 217 25.73 -33.21 -35.49
CA LEU A 217 26.50 -33.36 -36.72
C LEU A 217 27.82 -34.11 -36.47
N VAL A 218 28.52 -33.77 -35.39
CA VAL A 218 29.78 -34.42 -34.99
C VAL A 218 29.53 -35.89 -34.60
N GLU A 219 28.49 -36.17 -33.82
CA GLU A 219 28.11 -37.54 -33.46
C GLU A 219 27.79 -38.38 -34.71
N ASP A 220 27.12 -37.79 -35.71
CA ASP A 220 26.84 -38.46 -36.98
C ASP A 220 28.13 -38.71 -37.79
N TYR A 221 29.07 -37.77 -37.82
CA TYR A 221 30.39 -37.98 -38.43
C TYR A 221 31.17 -39.09 -37.74
N GLU A 222 31.17 -39.16 -36.40
CA GLU A 222 31.82 -40.23 -35.64
C GLU A 222 31.20 -41.61 -35.96
N ARG A 223 29.87 -41.69 -36.05
CA ARG A 223 29.18 -42.93 -36.47
C ARG A 223 29.57 -43.37 -37.88
N LEU A 224 29.69 -42.42 -38.82
CA LEU A 224 30.04 -42.69 -40.21
C LEU A 224 31.50 -43.11 -40.34
N PHE A 225 32.39 -42.45 -39.58
CA PHE A 225 33.81 -42.80 -39.48
C PHE A 225 34.00 -44.22 -38.91
N MET A 226 33.28 -44.57 -37.84
CA MET A 226 33.29 -45.92 -37.27
C MET A 226 32.79 -47.00 -38.24
N LYS A 227 31.78 -46.70 -39.07
CA LYS A 227 31.32 -47.61 -40.14
C LYS A 227 32.37 -47.76 -41.23
N LEU A 228 33.02 -46.67 -41.65
CA LEU A 228 34.10 -46.70 -42.64
C LEU A 228 35.31 -47.49 -42.14
N GLN A 229 35.71 -47.34 -40.88
CA GLN A 229 36.76 -48.16 -40.26
C GLN A 229 36.44 -49.66 -40.28
N LYS A 230 35.18 -50.03 -40.05
CA LYS A 230 34.73 -51.43 -40.15
C LYS A 230 34.70 -51.96 -41.59
N MET A 231 34.48 -51.11 -42.59
CA MET A 231 34.35 -51.51 -44.00
C MET A 231 35.68 -51.53 -44.77
N ALA A 232 36.61 -50.61 -44.47
CA ALA A 232 37.85 -50.46 -45.24
C ALA A 232 39.00 -51.36 -44.77
N GLY A 233 38.89 -52.00 -43.60
CA GLY A 233 40.02 -52.67 -42.96
C GLY A 233 41.03 -51.65 -42.41
N ALA A 234 41.63 -51.94 -41.25
CA ALA A 234 42.46 -50.99 -40.51
C ALA A 234 43.67 -50.42 -41.31
N GLU A 235 44.13 -51.13 -42.35
CA GLU A 235 45.33 -50.78 -43.13
C GLU A 235 45.09 -49.70 -44.19
N VAL A 236 43.93 -49.64 -44.84
CA VAL A 236 43.66 -48.69 -45.95
C VAL A 236 43.43 -47.25 -45.44
N LEU A 237 42.88 -47.12 -44.23
CA LEU A 237 42.63 -45.81 -43.60
C LEU A 237 43.90 -45.17 -43.02
N ALA A 238 44.90 -45.97 -42.63
CA ALA A 238 46.19 -45.46 -42.16
C ALA A 238 46.98 -44.80 -43.30
N GLU A 239 46.90 -45.35 -44.53
CA GLU A 239 47.50 -44.77 -45.73
C GLU A 239 46.80 -43.47 -46.18
N ALA A 240 45.46 -43.42 -46.11
CA ALA A 240 44.71 -42.22 -46.48
C ALA A 240 44.89 -41.06 -45.49
N ALA A 241 44.98 -41.34 -44.18
CA ALA A 241 45.23 -40.33 -43.15
C ALA A 241 46.65 -39.72 -43.27
N ALA A 242 47.64 -40.55 -43.63
CA ALA A 242 49.01 -40.10 -43.92
C ALA A 242 49.08 -39.18 -45.16
N ALA A 243 48.20 -39.37 -46.15
CA ALA A 243 48.15 -38.55 -47.36
C ALA A 243 47.50 -37.16 -47.16
N VAL A 244 46.65 -36.98 -46.14
CA VAL A 244 45.91 -35.73 -45.89
C VAL A 244 46.43 -34.96 -44.65
N GLY A 245 47.41 -35.53 -43.92
CA GLY A 245 48.09 -34.85 -42.81
C GLY A 245 47.28 -34.75 -41.51
N ILE A 246 46.33 -35.65 -41.29
CA ILE A 246 45.48 -35.68 -40.08
C ILE A 246 45.96 -36.81 -39.17
N THR A 247 46.35 -36.49 -37.94
CA THR A 247 46.66 -37.47 -36.90
C THR A 247 45.38 -38.02 -36.29
N LEU A 248 45.15 -39.33 -36.44
CA LEU A 248 44.03 -40.03 -35.83
C LEU A 248 44.23 -40.17 -34.31
N PRO A 249 43.20 -39.94 -33.48
CA PRO A 249 43.26 -40.23 -32.06
C PRO A 249 43.36 -41.75 -31.82
N LYS A 250 44.19 -42.13 -30.84
CA LYS A 250 44.39 -43.52 -30.41
C LYS A 250 43.17 -44.10 -29.73
#